data_AF-A0A951B6G3-F1
#
_entry.id   AF-A0A951B6G3-F1
#
_cell.length_a   1.000
_cell.length_b   1.000
_cell.length_c   1.000
_cell.angle_alpha   90.00
_cell.angle_beta   90.00
_cell.angle_gamma   90.00
#
_symmetry.space_group_name_H-M   'P 1'
#
loop_
_entity.id
_entity.type
_entity.pdbx_description
1 polymer ?
#
loop_
_entity_poly.entity_id
_entity_poly.type
_entity_poly.pdbx_seq_one_letter_code
_entity_poly.pdbx_strand_id
1 'polypeptide(L)'
;MSVKIWNGSNGDYADPTRWNGSAPPQSGDTAEIPAGSVSVTHGLSIGSQTPSGSGVPGSLNIAMGGHAQFHLKSAAIEFAGSTFGVSGPATTAFVNDGTFSDFGGSADFAAPVTGSGTFDFERGKFLASHGVFENSVGSGTSVIVGASSTVALADPAHVAAAISLRPFAQLVLENTHATSSTYAGGTLHLSDGGKQVAALNISAPAGYNVAMSQAGANLVITSVLGPSALA
;
A
#
# COMPACT_ATOMS: atom_id res chain seq x y z
N MET A 1 7.95 6.67 22.10
CA MET A 1 8.30 6.85 20.68
C MET A 1 9.73 7.34 20.62
N SER A 2 10.64 6.50 20.14
CA SER A 2 12.05 6.87 19.93
C SER A 2 12.36 6.92 18.43
N VAL A 3 13.36 7.71 18.04
CA VAL A 3 13.86 7.76 16.67
C VAL A 3 15.10 6.88 16.58
N LYS A 4 15.04 5.87 15.70
CA LYS A 4 16.14 4.98 15.36
C LYS A 4 16.72 5.36 14.02
N ILE A 5 17.97 5.81 14.01
CA ILE A 5 18.67 6.31 12.82
C ILE A 5 19.60 5.23 12.30
N TRP A 6 19.51 4.96 11.00
CA TRP A 6 20.42 4.08 10.28
C TRP A 6 21.80 4.75 10.09
N ASN A 7 22.85 4.12 10.61
CA ASN A 7 24.24 4.60 10.60
C ASN A 7 25.07 4.07 9.41
N GLY A 8 24.46 3.32 8.48
CA GLY A 8 25.17 2.61 7.41
C GLY A 8 24.87 3.13 6.00
N SER A 9 25.54 2.54 5.00
CA SER A 9 25.12 2.66 3.60
C SER A 9 24.04 1.61 3.30
N ASN A 10 24.42 0.35 3.14
CA ASN A 10 23.49 -0.75 2.87
C ASN A 10 23.57 -1.82 3.96
N GLY A 11 22.44 -2.42 4.32
CA GLY A 11 22.42 -3.49 5.32
C GLY A 11 21.04 -4.04 5.64
N ASP A 12 21.01 -4.94 6.63
CA ASP A 12 19.81 -5.62 7.08
C ASP A 12 19.12 -4.81 8.19
N TYR A 13 17.79 -4.64 8.09
CA TYR A 13 16.97 -4.00 9.12
C TYR A 13 17.21 -4.61 10.50
N ALA A 14 17.39 -5.93 10.58
CA ALA A 14 17.55 -6.65 11.84
C ALA A 14 18.94 -6.51 12.47
N ASP A 15 19.94 -5.94 11.77
CA ASP A 15 21.29 -5.78 12.30
C ASP A 15 21.33 -4.64 13.34
N PRO A 16 21.43 -4.96 14.65
CA PRO A 16 21.40 -3.95 15.69
C PRO A 16 22.55 -2.95 15.58
N THR A 17 23.70 -3.37 15.02
CA THR A 17 24.91 -2.54 14.94
C THR A 17 24.77 -1.37 13.96
N ARG A 18 23.73 -1.41 13.12
CA ARG A 18 23.45 -0.39 12.11
C ARG A 18 22.53 0.72 12.60
N TRP A 19 21.98 0.62 13.80
CA TRP A 19 21.07 1.60 14.38
C TRP A 19 21.71 2.39 15.51
N ASN A 20 21.34 3.65 15.68
CA ASN A 20 21.71 4.41 16.87
C ASN A 20 21.11 3.74 18.13
N GLY A 21 21.97 3.46 19.12
CA GLY A 21 21.56 2.72 20.32
C GLY A 21 21.54 1.20 20.17
N SER A 22 22.15 0.65 19.11
CA SER A 22 22.47 -0.77 18.97
C SER A 22 21.26 -1.72 19.03
N ALA A 23 20.11 -1.29 18.51
CA ALA A 23 18.91 -2.13 18.39
C ALA A 23 18.02 -1.61 17.26
N PRO A 24 17.39 -2.49 16.48
CA PRO A 24 16.46 -2.10 15.42
C PRO A 24 15.22 -1.40 16.01
N PRO A 25 14.54 -0.55 15.20
CA PRO A 25 13.27 0.05 15.59
C PRO A 25 12.22 -1.00 15.93
N GLN A 26 11.50 -0.74 17.02
CA GLN A 26 10.40 -1.57 17.49
C GLN A 26 9.05 -0.88 17.21
N SER A 27 7.96 -1.60 17.50
CA SER A 27 6.63 -0.99 17.48
C SER A 27 6.58 0.27 18.36
N GLY A 28 6.05 1.36 17.81
CA GLY A 28 5.99 2.68 18.42
C GLY A 28 7.20 3.57 18.15
N ASP A 29 8.24 3.06 17.47
CA ASP A 29 9.40 3.85 17.04
C ASP A 29 9.20 4.44 15.63
N THR A 30 10.07 5.40 15.31
CA THR A 30 10.30 5.86 13.93
C THR A 30 11.69 5.40 13.50
N ALA A 31 11.78 4.69 12.38
CA ALA A 31 13.04 4.41 11.73
C ALA A 31 13.36 5.54 10.75
N GLU A 32 14.56 6.10 10.85
CA GLU A 32 15.06 7.11 9.92
C GLU A 32 16.20 6.52 9.10
N ILE A 33 16.10 6.63 7.78
CA ILE A 33 17.10 6.21 6.81
C ILE A 33 17.55 7.45 6.01
N PRO A 34 18.56 8.20 6.49
CA PRO A 34 18.97 9.45 5.85
C PRO A 34 19.56 9.25 4.44
N ALA A 35 20.22 8.11 4.22
CA ALA A 35 20.81 7.68 2.97
C ALA A 35 21.01 6.16 2.93
N GLY A 36 21.18 5.60 1.73
CA GLY A 36 21.51 4.18 1.53
C GLY A 36 20.30 3.24 1.48
N SER A 37 20.52 1.93 1.57
CA SER A 37 19.46 0.92 1.44
C SER A 37 19.34 0.04 2.68
N VAL A 38 18.16 0.03 3.29
CA VAL A 38 17.82 -0.91 4.36
C VAL A 38 16.94 -2.00 3.78
N SER A 39 17.35 -3.25 3.95
CA SER A 39 16.58 -4.41 3.46
C SER A 39 15.94 -5.16 4.62
N VAL A 40 14.69 -5.58 4.41
CA VAL A 40 14.01 -6.59 5.22
C VAL A 40 14.14 -7.93 4.48
N THR A 41 15.00 -8.79 5.00
CA THR A 41 15.32 -10.11 4.44
C THR A 41 14.57 -11.24 5.14
N HIS A 42 14.23 -11.03 6.40
CA HIS A 42 13.42 -11.90 7.24
C HIS A 42 12.10 -11.18 7.55
N GLY A 43 11.01 -11.91 7.73
CA GLY A 43 9.69 -11.32 7.98
C GLY A 43 9.71 -10.25 9.09
N LEU A 44 8.96 -9.17 8.89
CA LEU A 44 8.83 -8.08 9.85
C LEU A 44 7.39 -8.01 10.37
N SER A 45 7.27 -8.04 11.69
CA SER A 45 6.00 -8.08 12.40
C SER A 45 5.77 -6.79 13.19
N ILE A 46 4.62 -6.14 13.01
CA ILE A 46 4.28 -4.89 13.72
C ILE A 46 3.03 -5.10 14.60
N GLY A 47 3.21 -5.03 15.92
CA GLY A 47 2.21 -5.45 16.90
C GLY A 47 2.15 -6.99 17.06
N SER A 48 1.27 -7.52 17.90
CA SER A 48 1.09 -8.98 17.97
C SER A 48 0.19 -9.50 16.85
N GLN A 49 0.75 -10.41 16.07
CA GLN A 49 0.22 -10.86 14.79
C GLN A 49 -0.79 -12.00 14.90
N THR A 50 -1.93 -11.78 15.55
CA THR A 50 -3.04 -12.68 15.31
C THR A 50 -4.01 -12.02 14.34
N PRO A 51 -4.22 -12.58 13.12
CA PRO A 51 -5.33 -12.20 12.25
C PRO A 51 -6.69 -12.25 12.97
N SER A 52 -6.76 -13.01 14.07
CA SER A 52 -7.91 -13.09 14.99
C SER A 52 -8.06 -11.89 15.95
N GLY A 53 -7.25 -10.83 15.83
CA GLY A 53 -7.44 -9.56 16.53
C GLY A 53 -7.23 -9.64 18.04
N SER A 54 -6.47 -10.62 18.54
CA SER A 54 -5.98 -10.65 19.93
C SER A 54 -4.63 -9.96 20.09
N GLY A 55 -4.21 -9.22 19.07
CA GLY A 55 -2.98 -8.46 19.02
C GLY A 55 -3.05 -7.16 19.81
N VAL A 56 -1.92 -6.70 20.36
CA VAL A 56 -1.72 -5.33 20.78
C VAL A 56 -1.38 -4.53 19.52
N PRO A 57 -2.21 -3.54 19.15
CA PRO A 57 -1.92 -2.64 18.03
C PRO A 57 -0.51 -2.06 18.15
N GLY A 58 0.21 -2.07 17.03
CA GLY A 58 1.52 -1.44 16.92
C GLY A 58 1.52 -0.28 15.95
N SER A 59 2.64 0.43 15.89
CA SER A 59 2.91 1.38 14.82
C SER A 59 4.37 1.30 14.38
N LEU A 60 4.65 1.46 13.10
CA LEU A 60 6.02 1.64 12.62
C LEU A 60 6.01 2.63 11.47
N ASN A 61 6.81 3.68 11.61
CA ASN A 61 7.02 4.67 10.56
C ASN A 61 8.47 4.61 10.07
N ILE A 62 8.66 4.58 8.76
CA ILE A 62 9.95 4.66 8.09
C ILE A 62 10.02 6.02 7.38
N ALA A 63 10.99 6.85 7.76
CA ALA A 63 11.27 8.13 7.11
C ALA A 63 12.57 8.02 6.31
N MET A 64 12.52 8.29 5.01
CA MET A 64 13.64 8.16 4.08
C MET A 64 14.09 9.54 3.58
N GLY A 65 15.41 9.75 3.50
CA GLY A 65 16.04 10.96 2.98
C GLY A 65 16.90 10.70 1.74
N GLY A 66 17.25 11.76 1.00
CA GLY A 66 18.17 11.68 -0.13
C GLY A 66 17.75 10.66 -1.19
N HIS A 67 18.61 9.67 -1.47
CA HIS A 67 18.35 8.55 -2.38
C HIS A 67 18.13 7.23 -1.61
N ALA A 68 17.62 7.32 -0.38
CA ALA A 68 17.43 6.14 0.45
C ALA A 68 16.38 5.19 -0.12
N GLN A 69 16.55 3.91 0.20
CA GLN A 69 15.61 2.86 -0.14
C GLN A 69 15.29 2.01 1.08
N PHE A 70 14.02 1.67 1.23
CA PHE A 70 13.57 0.61 2.11
C PHE A 70 13.13 -0.55 1.23
N HIS A 71 13.77 -1.71 1.35
CA HIS A 71 13.56 -2.84 0.45
C HIS A 71 12.96 -4.02 1.21
N LEU A 72 11.69 -4.30 0.98
CA LEU A 72 11.07 -5.58 1.33
C LEU A 72 11.42 -6.57 0.22
N LYS A 73 12.35 -7.50 0.47
CA LYS A 73 12.83 -8.46 -0.54
C LYS A 73 11.83 -9.59 -0.77
N SER A 74 12.11 -10.81 -0.33
CA SER A 74 11.17 -11.95 -0.39
C SER A 74 10.43 -12.18 0.92
N ALA A 75 10.58 -11.26 1.87
CA ALA A 75 9.99 -11.37 3.20
C ALA A 75 8.54 -10.88 3.20
N ALA A 76 7.82 -11.23 4.27
CA ALA A 76 6.50 -10.69 4.54
C ALA A 76 6.59 -9.55 5.57
N ILE A 77 5.85 -8.47 5.36
CA ILE A 77 5.45 -7.55 6.43
C ILE A 77 4.00 -7.88 6.75
N GLU A 78 3.70 -8.21 7.99
CA GLU A 78 2.33 -8.52 8.41
C GLU A 78 1.98 -7.74 9.67
N PHE A 79 0.77 -7.19 9.72
CA PHE A 79 0.25 -6.55 10.92
C PHE A 79 -1.27 -6.55 10.96
N ALA A 80 -1.84 -6.47 12.16
CA ALA A 80 -3.27 -6.53 12.38
C ALA A 80 -3.71 -5.42 13.33
N GLY A 81 -4.61 -4.54 12.87
CA GLY A 81 -5.07 -3.38 13.64
C GLY A 81 -3.96 -2.38 14.00
N SER A 82 -2.81 -2.45 13.32
CA SER A 82 -1.64 -1.59 13.52
C SER A 82 -1.56 -0.51 12.44
N THR A 83 -0.63 0.44 12.61
CA THR A 83 -0.30 1.40 11.56
C THR A 83 1.10 1.17 10.98
N PHE A 84 1.24 1.36 9.68
CA PHE A 84 2.54 1.32 9.00
C PHE A 84 2.67 2.52 8.06
N GLY A 85 3.79 3.24 8.14
CA GLY A 85 4.05 4.39 7.29
C GLY A 85 5.41 4.29 6.62
N VAL A 86 5.49 4.62 5.33
CA VAL A 86 6.77 4.86 4.62
C VAL A 86 6.70 6.19 3.91
N SER A 87 7.59 7.09 4.26
CA SER A 87 7.63 8.46 3.75
C SER A 87 9.02 8.81 3.21
N GLY A 88 9.06 9.68 2.21
CA GLY A 88 10.29 10.18 1.63
C GLY A 88 10.03 11.01 0.38
N PRO A 89 10.99 11.86 -0.07
CA PRO A 89 10.85 12.60 -1.31
C PRO A 89 10.85 11.67 -2.53
N ALA A 90 10.51 12.21 -3.70
CA ALA A 90 10.46 11.47 -4.97
C ALA A 90 11.80 10.80 -5.39
N THR A 91 12.92 11.19 -4.78
CA THR A 91 14.25 10.58 -5.00
C THR A 91 14.49 9.30 -4.21
N THR A 92 13.60 8.95 -3.29
CA THR A 92 13.62 7.72 -2.49
C THR A 92 12.72 6.65 -3.09
N ALA A 93 12.80 5.42 -2.60
CA ALA A 93 11.87 4.36 -3.00
C ALA A 93 11.58 3.36 -1.88
N PHE A 94 10.30 3.00 -1.74
CA PHE A 94 9.93 1.74 -1.11
C PHE A 94 9.94 0.65 -2.20
N VAL A 95 10.91 -0.24 -2.13
CA VAL A 95 11.02 -1.38 -3.05
C VAL A 95 10.32 -2.56 -2.38
N ASN A 96 9.19 -3.01 -2.92
CA ASN A 96 8.49 -4.21 -2.45
C ASN A 96 8.60 -5.30 -3.51
N ASP A 97 9.37 -6.35 -3.23
CA ASP A 97 9.46 -7.58 -4.02
C ASP A 97 8.82 -8.78 -3.29
N GLY A 98 8.22 -8.54 -2.12
CA GLY A 98 7.71 -9.56 -1.20
C GLY A 98 6.21 -9.43 -1.02
N THR A 99 5.74 -9.72 0.19
CA THR A 99 4.32 -9.58 0.53
C THR A 99 4.14 -8.61 1.68
N PHE A 100 3.37 -7.56 1.46
CA PHE A 100 2.89 -6.66 2.49
C PHE A 100 1.43 -7.00 2.78
N SER A 101 1.09 -7.37 4.01
CA SER A 101 -0.28 -7.72 4.40
C SER A 101 -0.76 -6.89 5.60
N ASP A 102 -1.87 -6.20 5.41
CA ASP A 102 -2.55 -5.42 6.44
C ASP A 102 -3.91 -6.05 6.77
N PHE A 103 -4.11 -6.47 8.02
CA PHE A 103 -5.34 -7.10 8.52
C PHE A 103 -6.12 -6.17 9.46
N GLY A 104 -6.95 -5.29 8.91
CA GLY A 104 -7.77 -4.31 9.63
C GLY A 104 -6.99 -3.15 10.24
N GLY A 105 -5.78 -2.86 9.74
CA GLY A 105 -4.96 -1.72 10.13
C GLY A 105 -5.03 -0.56 9.14
N SER A 106 -3.99 0.26 9.15
CA SER A 106 -3.81 1.36 8.20
C SER A 106 -2.37 1.41 7.71
N ALA A 107 -2.19 1.53 6.40
CA ALA A 107 -0.88 1.75 5.79
C ALA A 107 -0.86 3.03 4.95
N ASP A 108 0.24 3.77 5.04
CA ASP A 108 0.47 5.01 4.31
C ASP A 108 1.82 4.95 3.58
N PHE A 109 1.77 5.07 2.25
CA PHE A 109 2.93 5.05 1.35
C PHE A 109 3.09 6.41 0.68
N ALA A 110 3.75 7.31 1.41
CA ALA A 110 4.13 8.64 0.95
C ALA A 110 5.46 8.67 0.18
N ALA A 111 6.15 7.55 0.02
CA ALA A 111 7.31 7.42 -0.88
C ALA A 111 6.92 6.68 -2.18
N PRO A 112 7.63 6.89 -3.31
CA PRO A 112 7.45 6.10 -4.52
C PRO A 112 7.59 4.59 -4.25
N VAL A 113 6.65 3.79 -4.74
CA VAL A 113 6.65 2.32 -4.61
C VAL A 113 7.13 1.68 -5.92
N THR A 114 8.09 0.76 -5.81
CA THR A 114 8.62 -0.02 -6.94
C THR A 114 8.76 -1.49 -6.55
N GLY A 115 9.21 -2.33 -7.49
CA GLY A 115 9.40 -3.77 -7.27
C GLY A 115 8.28 -4.63 -7.88
N SER A 116 8.31 -5.92 -7.57
CA SER A 116 7.38 -6.94 -8.10
C SER A 116 6.48 -7.62 -7.06
N GLY A 117 6.43 -7.05 -5.87
CA GLY A 117 5.73 -7.61 -4.71
C GLY A 117 4.23 -7.35 -4.71
N THR A 118 3.58 -7.87 -3.66
CA THR A 118 2.15 -7.72 -3.42
C THR A 118 1.89 -6.87 -2.19
N PHE A 119 0.85 -6.04 -2.27
CA PHE A 119 0.18 -5.40 -1.14
C PHE A 119 -1.21 -6.01 -0.99
N ASP A 120 -1.53 -6.57 0.17
CA ASP A 120 -2.80 -7.22 0.46
C ASP A 120 -3.47 -6.55 1.66
N PHE A 121 -4.55 -5.81 1.41
CA PHE A 121 -5.30 -5.09 2.42
C PHE A 121 -6.55 -5.87 2.80
N GLU A 122 -6.48 -6.71 3.81
CA GLU A 122 -7.58 -7.57 4.23
C GLU A 122 -8.34 -7.02 5.43
N ARG A 123 -9.65 -7.24 5.45
CA ARG A 123 -10.43 -6.99 6.66
C ARG A 123 -9.95 -7.89 7.80
N GLY A 124 -9.52 -7.29 8.89
CA GLY A 124 -9.29 -7.98 10.16
C GLY A 124 -10.60 -8.37 10.83
N LYS A 125 -10.52 -9.04 11.99
CA LYS A 125 -11.72 -9.51 12.73
C LYS A 125 -12.78 -8.43 12.96
N PHE A 126 -12.35 -7.20 13.23
CA PHE A 126 -13.24 -6.10 13.63
C PHE A 126 -13.19 -4.88 12.72
N LEU A 127 -12.07 -4.67 12.01
CA LEU A 127 -11.79 -3.45 11.26
C LEU A 127 -11.46 -3.78 9.81
N ALA A 128 -11.93 -2.94 8.91
CA ALA A 128 -11.49 -2.94 7.52
C ALA A 128 -10.08 -2.34 7.43
N SER A 129 -9.25 -2.84 6.50
CA SER A 129 -7.96 -2.22 6.23
C SER A 129 -8.11 -0.94 5.44
N HIS A 130 -7.15 -0.04 5.63
CA HIS A 130 -7.06 1.22 4.91
C HIS A 130 -5.64 1.43 4.36
N GLY A 131 -5.48 1.44 3.04
CA GLY A 131 -4.21 1.75 2.38
C GLY A 131 -4.24 3.11 1.69
N VAL A 132 -3.16 3.87 1.74
CA VAL A 132 -2.98 5.10 0.93
C VAL A 132 -1.68 5.02 0.17
N PHE A 133 -1.74 5.24 -1.14
CA PHE A 133 -0.57 5.48 -1.97
C PHE A 133 -0.59 6.95 -2.42
N GLU A 134 0.28 7.77 -1.82
CA GLU A 134 0.34 9.19 -2.14
C GLU A 134 1.18 9.49 -3.38
N ASN A 135 2.05 8.55 -3.77
CA ASN A 135 3.01 8.68 -4.87
C ASN A 135 2.88 7.54 -5.89
N SER A 136 3.78 7.53 -6.86
CA SER A 136 3.79 6.53 -7.93
C SER A 136 3.88 5.09 -7.41
N VAL A 137 3.17 4.17 -8.05
CA VAL A 137 3.28 2.72 -7.80
C VAL A 137 3.65 2.02 -9.10
N GLY A 138 4.79 1.34 -9.11
CA GLY A 138 5.37 0.72 -10.30
C GLY A 138 4.56 -0.45 -10.89
N SER A 139 4.81 -0.75 -12.17
CA SER A 139 4.04 -1.74 -12.94
C SER A 139 4.30 -3.20 -12.56
N GLY A 140 5.35 -3.49 -11.79
CA GLY A 140 5.59 -4.83 -11.26
C GLY A 140 4.72 -5.15 -10.04
N THR A 141 4.14 -4.14 -9.40
CA THR A 141 3.43 -4.27 -8.13
C THR A 141 2.00 -4.78 -8.33
N SER A 142 1.56 -5.63 -7.41
CA SER A 142 0.16 -6.05 -7.27
C SER A 142 -0.46 -5.43 -6.01
N VAL A 143 -1.67 -4.87 -6.13
CA VAL A 143 -2.44 -4.33 -5.01
C VAL A 143 -3.77 -5.08 -4.93
N ILE A 144 -3.98 -5.79 -3.83
CA ILE A 144 -5.20 -6.53 -3.53
C ILE A 144 -5.98 -5.77 -2.47
N VAL A 145 -7.19 -5.35 -2.81
CA VAL A 145 -8.10 -4.67 -1.88
C VAL A 145 -9.11 -5.68 -1.38
N GLY A 146 -9.02 -6.02 -0.10
CA GLY A 146 -9.86 -7.00 0.56
C GLY A 146 -11.30 -6.54 0.77
N ALA A 147 -12.16 -7.49 1.16
CA ALA A 147 -13.58 -7.21 1.31
C ALA A 147 -13.84 -6.12 2.35
N SER A 148 -14.66 -5.13 2.00
CA SER A 148 -14.94 -3.94 2.81
C SER A 148 -13.72 -3.08 3.16
N SER A 149 -12.53 -3.39 2.65
CA SER A 149 -11.32 -2.58 2.83
C SER A 149 -11.25 -1.49 1.78
N THR A 150 -10.49 -0.45 2.09
CA THR A 150 -10.35 0.72 1.22
C THR A 150 -8.89 0.95 0.88
N VAL A 151 -8.60 1.21 -0.39
CA VAL A 151 -7.32 1.77 -0.81
C VAL A 151 -7.56 3.09 -1.53
N ALA A 152 -6.83 4.13 -1.15
CA ALA A 152 -6.82 5.42 -1.82
C ALA A 152 -5.55 5.58 -2.68
N LEU A 153 -5.73 6.09 -3.90
CA LEU A 153 -4.65 6.49 -4.80
C LEU A 153 -4.71 8.00 -4.96
N ALA A 154 -3.74 8.71 -4.41
CA ALA A 154 -3.73 10.17 -4.41
C ALA A 154 -3.42 10.77 -5.78
N ASP A 155 -2.61 10.06 -6.58
CA ASP A 155 -2.25 10.43 -7.95
C ASP A 155 -2.34 9.21 -8.90
N PRO A 156 -3.56 8.90 -9.38
CA PRO A 156 -3.80 7.76 -10.26
C PRO A 156 -3.02 7.78 -11.58
N ALA A 157 -2.55 8.94 -12.04
CA ALA A 157 -1.80 9.05 -13.29
C ALA A 157 -0.42 8.38 -13.20
N HIS A 158 0.11 8.23 -11.99
CA HIS A 158 1.42 7.63 -11.72
C HIS A 158 1.32 6.20 -11.13
N VAL A 159 0.15 5.58 -11.17
CA VAL A 159 -0.07 4.21 -10.71
C VAL A 159 -0.12 3.28 -11.93
N ALA A 160 0.88 2.41 -12.04
CA ALA A 160 0.96 1.39 -13.09
C ALA A 160 0.72 -0.03 -12.56
N ALA A 161 0.47 -0.19 -11.25
CA ALA A 161 0.23 -1.46 -10.59
C ALA A 161 -1.01 -2.19 -11.12
N ALA A 162 -1.01 -3.51 -10.99
CA ALA A 162 -2.21 -4.32 -11.16
C ALA A 162 -3.06 -4.26 -9.88
N ILE A 163 -4.35 -3.94 -10.00
CA ILE A 163 -5.25 -3.81 -8.86
C ILE A 163 -6.33 -4.90 -8.94
N SER A 164 -6.50 -5.64 -7.84
CA SER A 164 -7.52 -6.68 -7.69
C SER A 164 -8.45 -6.34 -6.54
N LEU A 165 -9.73 -6.15 -6.83
CA LEU A 165 -10.76 -5.85 -5.85
C LEU A 165 -11.43 -7.15 -5.42
N ARG A 166 -11.39 -7.51 -4.13
CA ARG A 166 -12.24 -8.58 -3.57
C ARG A 166 -13.68 -8.08 -3.41
N PRO A 167 -14.68 -8.94 -3.12
CA PRO A 167 -16.08 -8.52 -2.98
C PRO A 167 -16.27 -7.35 -2.01
N PHE A 168 -17.00 -6.31 -2.42
CA PHE A 168 -17.30 -5.12 -1.63
C PHE A 168 -16.07 -4.30 -1.20
N ALA A 169 -14.92 -4.50 -1.86
CA ALA A 169 -13.75 -3.65 -1.71
C ALA A 169 -14.00 -2.26 -2.32
N GLN A 170 -13.30 -1.26 -1.80
CA GLN A 170 -13.35 0.11 -2.31
C GLN A 170 -11.96 0.59 -2.73
N LEU A 171 -11.89 1.13 -3.94
CA LEU A 171 -10.73 1.86 -4.44
C LEU A 171 -11.16 3.31 -4.63
N VAL A 172 -10.48 4.24 -3.96
CA VAL A 172 -10.75 5.68 -4.03
C VAL A 172 -9.67 6.32 -4.87
N LEU A 173 -10.07 7.00 -5.94
CA LEU A 173 -9.16 7.79 -6.76
C LEU A 173 -9.34 9.26 -6.39
N GLU A 174 -8.27 9.85 -5.90
CA GLU A 174 -8.22 11.28 -5.57
C GLU A 174 -7.50 12.04 -6.69
N ASN A 175 -7.66 13.36 -6.69
CA ASN A 175 -6.98 14.29 -7.62
C ASN A 175 -6.96 13.82 -9.09
N THR A 176 -8.03 13.15 -9.55
CA THR A 176 -8.02 12.51 -10.87
C THR A 176 -7.93 13.50 -12.01
N HIS A 177 -8.38 14.74 -11.77
CA HIS A 177 -8.61 15.79 -12.77
C HIS A 177 -9.48 15.35 -13.96
N ALA A 178 -10.16 14.21 -13.84
CA ALA A 178 -10.90 13.60 -14.94
C ALA A 178 -12.32 14.16 -15.02
N THR A 179 -12.75 14.45 -16.25
CA THR A 179 -14.13 14.86 -16.57
C THR A 179 -15.01 13.68 -16.97
N SER A 180 -14.39 12.56 -17.36
CA SER A 180 -15.09 11.32 -17.71
C SER A 180 -14.24 10.08 -17.41
N SER A 181 -14.91 8.94 -17.29
CA SER A 181 -14.29 7.65 -17.04
C SER A 181 -14.97 6.55 -17.84
N THR A 182 -14.20 5.61 -18.37
CA THR A 182 -14.72 4.42 -19.06
C THR A 182 -13.98 3.18 -18.57
N TYR A 183 -14.72 2.11 -18.28
CA TYR A 183 -14.14 0.83 -17.86
C TYR A 183 -14.43 -0.24 -18.90
N ALA A 184 -13.38 -0.79 -19.50
CA ALA A 184 -13.47 -1.82 -20.53
C ALA A 184 -12.25 -2.75 -20.48
N GLY A 185 -12.47 -4.05 -20.66
CA GLY A 185 -11.38 -5.03 -20.75
C GLY A 185 -10.45 -5.09 -19.54
N GLY A 186 -10.94 -4.78 -18.33
CA GLY A 186 -10.12 -4.73 -17.11
C GLY A 186 -9.29 -3.45 -16.97
N THR A 187 -9.49 -2.45 -17.82
CA THR A 187 -8.81 -1.16 -17.71
C THR A 187 -9.82 -0.05 -17.48
N LEU A 188 -9.57 0.77 -16.45
CA LEU A 188 -10.26 2.03 -16.23
C LEU A 188 -9.46 3.14 -16.91
N HIS A 189 -10.07 3.79 -17.90
CA HIS A 189 -9.53 4.97 -18.54
C HIS A 189 -10.18 6.23 -17.96
N LEU A 190 -9.35 7.19 -17.55
CA LEU A 190 -9.78 8.50 -17.07
C LEU A 190 -9.42 9.56 -18.09
N SER A 191 -10.34 10.47 -18.41
CA SER A 191 -10.13 11.50 -19.45
C SER A 191 -10.55 12.90 -19.00
N ASP A 192 -9.79 13.91 -19.42
CA ASP A 192 -10.11 15.33 -19.30
C ASP A 192 -10.21 15.95 -20.70
N GLY A 193 -11.40 16.44 -21.07
CA GLY A 193 -11.62 17.03 -22.40
C GLY A 193 -11.29 16.10 -23.57
N GLY A 194 -11.43 14.79 -23.40
CA GLY A 194 -11.11 13.76 -24.40
C GLY A 194 -9.63 13.32 -24.42
N LYS A 195 -8.75 13.94 -23.63
CA LYS A 195 -7.37 13.49 -23.42
C LYS A 195 -7.33 12.50 -22.25
N GLN A 196 -6.72 11.34 -22.45
CA GLN A 196 -6.49 10.39 -21.35
C GLN A 196 -5.51 11.00 -20.33
N VAL A 197 -5.90 11.01 -19.04
CA VAL A 197 -5.08 11.50 -17.92
C VAL A 197 -4.58 10.36 -17.03
N ALA A 198 -5.28 9.22 -16.99
CA ALA A 198 -4.85 8.03 -16.26
C ALA A 198 -5.41 6.76 -16.92
N ALA A 199 -4.73 5.64 -16.70
CA ALA A 199 -5.23 4.31 -17.04
C ALA A 199 -4.84 3.32 -15.95
N LEU A 200 -5.80 2.64 -15.33
CA LEU A 200 -5.59 1.70 -14.24
C LEU A 200 -6.04 0.30 -14.62
N ASN A 201 -5.19 -0.69 -14.37
CA ASN A 201 -5.53 -2.10 -14.55
C ASN A 201 -6.27 -2.60 -13.31
N ILE A 202 -7.58 -2.76 -13.42
CA ILE A 202 -8.47 -3.13 -12.31
C ILE A 202 -9.18 -4.43 -12.66
N SER A 203 -9.20 -5.36 -11.72
CA SER A 203 -9.94 -6.62 -11.83
C SER A 203 -10.88 -6.81 -10.64
N ALA A 204 -11.97 -7.52 -10.89
CA ALA A 204 -12.93 -7.96 -9.88
C ALA A 204 -13.11 -9.48 -10.00
N PRO A 205 -13.49 -10.18 -8.92
CA PRO A 205 -13.72 -11.62 -8.93
C PRO A 205 -14.87 -11.99 -9.86
N ALA A 206 -14.89 -13.26 -10.28
CA ALA A 206 -15.99 -13.81 -11.05
C ALA A 206 -17.35 -13.57 -10.35
N GLY A 207 -18.34 -13.16 -11.12
CA GLY A 207 -19.67 -12.82 -10.60
C GLY A 207 -19.78 -11.42 -10.01
N TYR A 208 -18.71 -10.61 -10.00
CA TYR A 208 -18.75 -9.21 -9.58
C TYR A 208 -18.44 -8.28 -10.75
N ASN A 209 -19.09 -7.12 -10.73
CA ASN A 209 -18.84 -6.01 -11.64
C ASN A 209 -18.07 -4.91 -10.92
N VAL A 210 -17.35 -4.10 -11.70
CA VAL A 210 -16.79 -2.84 -11.22
C VAL A 210 -17.84 -1.75 -11.39
N ALA A 211 -18.26 -1.15 -10.29
CA ALA A 211 -19.15 0.02 -10.27
C ALA A 211 -18.37 1.27 -9.88
N MET A 212 -18.70 2.38 -10.52
CA MET A 212 -18.05 3.67 -10.31
C MET A 212 -19.09 4.68 -9.83
N SER A 213 -18.73 5.50 -8.85
CA SER A 213 -19.57 6.59 -8.37
C SER A 213 -18.69 7.80 -8.01
N GLN A 214 -19.22 9.00 -8.23
CA GLN A 214 -18.56 10.23 -7.83
C GLN A 214 -18.94 10.57 -6.39
N ALA A 215 -17.96 10.82 -5.53
CA ALA A 215 -18.14 11.27 -4.15
C ALA A 215 -17.34 12.56 -3.92
N GLY A 216 -17.99 13.71 -4.14
CA GLY A 216 -17.30 15.00 -4.14
C GLY A 216 -16.26 15.08 -5.25
N ALA A 217 -15.00 15.35 -4.90
CA ALA A 217 -13.88 15.40 -5.84
C ALA A 217 -13.32 14.00 -6.19
N ASN A 218 -13.71 12.96 -5.45
CA ASN A 218 -13.13 11.63 -5.59
C ASN A 218 -13.99 10.74 -6.48
N LEU A 219 -13.35 9.88 -7.27
CA LEU A 219 -14.00 8.78 -7.97
C LEU A 219 -13.86 7.52 -7.12
N VAL A 220 -14.99 6.94 -6.70
CA VAL A 220 -15.03 5.73 -5.90
C VAL A 220 -15.36 4.55 -6.79
N ILE A 221 -14.55 3.51 -6.69
CA ILE A 221 -14.66 2.28 -7.46
C ILE A 221 -14.96 1.16 -6.48
N THR A 222 -16.00 0.38 -6.75
CA THR A 222 -16.45 -0.70 -5.88
C THR A 222 -16.67 -1.97 -6.68
N SER A 223 -16.38 -3.12 -6.07
CA SER A 223 -16.81 -4.40 -6.61
C SER A 223 -18.23 -4.71 -6.08
N VAL A 224 -19.17 -4.87 -6.99
CA VAL A 224 -20.59 -5.13 -6.67
C VAL A 224 -21.05 -6.43 -7.29
N LEU A 225 -22.02 -7.09 -6.67
CA LEU A 225 -22.55 -8.35 -7.18
C LEU A 225 -23.16 -8.13 -8.58
N GLY A 226 -22.72 -8.92 -9.55
CA GLY A 226 -23.22 -8.86 -10.92
C GLY A 226 -24.54 -9.62 -11.07
N PRO A 227 -25.36 -9.29 -12.09
CA PRO A 227 -26.61 -10.00 -12.37
C PRO A 227 -26.40 -11.50 -12.59
N SER A 228 -25.24 -11.89 -13.15
CA SER A 228 -24.90 -13.29 -13.42
C SER A 228 -24.59 -14.12 -12.18
N ALA A 229 -24.33 -13.48 -11.02
CA ALA A 229 -24.08 -14.21 -9.77
C ALA A 229 -25.38 -14.57 -9.01
N LEU A 230 -26.53 -14.11 -9.51
CA LEU A 230 -27.86 -14.39 -8.94
C LEU A 230 -28.61 -15.50 -9.68
N ALA A 231 -28.04 -16.01 -10.77
CA ALA A 231 -28.61 -17.10 -11.60
C ALA A 231 -28.03 -18.45 -11.16
#